data_AF-A0A5M3MT67-F1
#
_entry.id   AF-A0A5M3MT67-F1
#
_cell.length_a   1.000
_cell.length_b   1.000
_cell.length_c   1.000
_cell.angle_alpha   90.00
_cell.angle_beta   90.00
_cell.angle_gamma   90.00
#
_symmetry.space_group_name_H-M   'P 1'
#
loop_
_entity.id
_entity.type
_entity.pdbx_description
1 polymer ?
#
loop_
_entity_poly.entity_id
_entity_poly.type
_entity_poly.pdbx_seq_one_letter_code
_entity_poly.pdbx_strand_id
1 'polypeptide(L)'
;MHHSSGFGWLGFGSFRQRNKGHTVEVYLGGRSTLYHVYKRPFVDYFLRKVSGWYTLVIFTASMQEYADPVIDWLDAGRGILAKRLFRESCTVLSNGSYIKDLSLIEEDLSRVCLIDNSPISYSINEANGIPIEGWTHDPSDEALLDLLPVLDSLRFTKDVRRVLGLRGFSLLS
;
A
#
# COMPACT_ATOMS: atom_id res chain seq x y z
N MET A 1 -31.87 34.05 -35.50
CA MET A 1 -30.42 34.22 -35.34
C MET A 1 -30.14 34.71 -33.93
N HIS A 2 -29.68 33.81 -33.06
CA HIS A 2 -28.63 34.03 -32.07
C HIS A 2 -28.52 32.75 -31.24
N HIS A 3 -27.40 32.05 -31.45
CA HIS A 3 -26.92 30.96 -30.61
C HIS A 3 -26.63 31.46 -29.20
N SER A 4 -26.91 30.65 -28.20
CA SER A 4 -26.13 30.58 -26.96
C SER A 4 -26.30 29.20 -26.33
N SER A 5 -25.42 28.31 -26.74
CA SER A 5 -25.15 27.01 -26.14
C SER A 5 -24.45 27.20 -24.79
N GLY A 6 -25.17 26.96 -23.69
CA GLY A 6 -24.58 26.84 -22.36
C GLY A 6 -24.15 25.40 -22.11
N PHE A 7 -22.88 25.08 -22.36
CA PHE A 7 -22.26 23.83 -21.91
C PHE A 7 -22.11 23.93 -20.38
N GLY A 8 -22.94 23.19 -19.64
CA GLY A 8 -22.79 23.05 -18.19
C GLY A 8 -21.52 22.25 -17.89
N TRP A 9 -20.47 22.95 -17.46
CA TRP A 9 -19.31 22.35 -16.80
C TRP A 9 -19.81 21.64 -15.53
N LEU A 10 -19.94 20.32 -15.60
CA LEU A 10 -20.11 19.47 -14.43
C LEU A 10 -18.85 19.62 -13.58
N GLY A 11 -19.02 20.21 -12.40
CA GLY A 11 -17.94 20.48 -11.47
C GLY A 11 -17.15 19.22 -11.14
N PHE A 12 -15.87 19.22 -11.52
CA PHE A 12 -14.87 18.40 -10.86
C PHE A 12 -14.77 18.89 -9.41
N GLY A 13 -15.58 18.29 -8.54
CA GLY A 13 -15.47 18.48 -7.10
C GLY A 13 -14.03 18.25 -6.68
N SER A 14 -13.46 19.23 -5.99
CA SER A 14 -12.12 19.18 -5.43
C SER A 14 -11.97 17.91 -4.59
N PHE A 15 -11.31 16.89 -5.13
CA PHE A 15 -10.91 15.67 -4.41
C PHE A 15 -9.75 15.92 -3.45
N ARG A 16 -9.49 17.17 -3.07
CA ARG A 16 -8.47 17.50 -2.08
C ARG A 16 -9.03 17.30 -0.68
N GLN A 17 -9.17 16.04 -0.27
CA GLN A 17 -9.36 15.70 1.13
C GLN A 17 -8.22 16.36 1.91
N ARG A 18 -8.53 17.35 2.77
CA ARG A 18 -7.52 17.91 3.69
C ARG A 18 -6.97 16.76 4.50
N ASN A 19 -5.67 16.50 4.34
CA ASN A 19 -4.95 15.45 5.06
C ASN A 19 -4.90 15.84 6.56
N LYS A 20 -5.97 15.54 7.30
CA LYS A 20 -6.01 15.73 8.74
C LYS A 20 -5.26 14.57 9.36
N GLY A 21 -4.13 14.86 10.01
CA GLY A 21 -3.43 13.86 10.81
C GLY A 21 -4.35 13.26 11.87
N HIS A 22 -4.08 12.02 12.25
CA HIS A 22 -4.76 11.29 13.30
C HIS A 22 -3.75 10.98 14.41
N THR A 23 -4.21 11.00 15.65
CA THR A 23 -3.36 10.68 16.81
C THR A 23 -3.71 9.29 17.30
N VAL A 24 -2.70 8.44 17.37
CA VAL A 24 -2.78 7.09 17.89
C VAL A 24 -2.02 7.01 19.20
N GLU A 25 -2.68 6.55 20.26
CA GLU A 25 -2.04 6.29 21.54
C GLU A 25 -1.58 4.83 21.61
N VAL A 26 -0.30 4.61 21.94
CA VAL A 26 0.30 3.28 22.01
C VAL A 26 0.88 3.05 23.40
N TYR A 27 0.49 1.92 23.98
CA TYR A 27 0.92 1.48 25.31
C TYR A 27 1.99 0.40 25.19
N LEU A 28 3.23 0.69 25.60
CA LEU A 28 4.34 -0.24 25.58
C LEU A 28 5.09 -0.20 26.91
N GLY A 29 5.24 -1.36 27.56
CA GLY A 29 5.99 -1.49 28.81
C GLY A 29 5.48 -0.59 29.95
N GLY A 30 4.17 -0.36 30.03
CA GLY A 30 3.54 0.50 31.04
C GLY A 30 3.68 2.00 30.78
N ARG A 31 4.17 2.41 29.60
CA ARG A 31 4.23 3.82 29.16
C ARG A 31 3.32 4.03 27.95
N SER A 32 2.63 5.17 27.94
CA SER A 32 1.86 5.64 26.79
C SER A 32 2.70 6.63 25.96
N THR A 33 2.68 6.45 24.64
CA THR A 33 3.28 7.37 23.66
C THR A 33 2.24 7.72 22.60
N LEU A 34 2.10 9.01 22.28
CA LEU A 34 1.23 9.50 21.20
C LEU A 34 1.99 9.58 19.89
N TYR A 35 1.41 9.00 18.83
CA TYR A 35 1.92 9.06 17.47
C TYR A 35 0.97 9.86 16.57
N HIS A 36 1.53 10.75 15.76
CA HIS A 36 0.77 11.44 14.71
C HIS A 36 0.95 10.69 13.39
N VAL A 37 -0.15 10.14 12.88
CA VAL A 37 -0.18 9.39 11.62
C VAL A 37 -0.98 10.14 10.56
N TYR A 38 -0.57 9.96 9.31
CA TYR A 38 -1.19 10.63 8.17
C TYR A 38 -1.48 9.60 7.08
N LYS A 39 -2.58 9.81 6.36
CA LYS A 39 -2.89 9.01 5.17
C LYS A 39 -2.06 9.55 4.00
N ARG A 40 -1.39 8.66 3.27
CA ARG A 40 -0.83 9.00 1.96
C ARG A 40 -1.99 9.43 1.04
N PRO A 41 -1.84 10.47 0.20
CA PRO A 41 -2.91 10.89 -0.70
C PRO A 41 -3.48 9.71 -1.50
N PHE A 42 -4.78 9.75 -1.76
CA PHE A 42 -5.53 8.72 -2.49
C PHE A 42 -5.63 7.32 -1.85
N VAL A 43 -5.06 7.07 -0.66
CA VAL A 43 -5.06 5.72 -0.05
C VAL A 43 -6.45 5.11 0.11
N ASP A 44 -7.47 5.89 0.49
CA ASP A 44 -8.84 5.36 0.63
C ASP A 44 -9.47 5.01 -0.72
N TYR A 45 -9.11 5.72 -1.79
CA TYR A 45 -9.53 5.39 -3.15
C TYR A 45 -8.79 4.16 -3.68
N PHE A 46 -7.47 4.11 -3.47
CA PHE A 46 -6.62 2.98 -3.81
C PHE A 46 -7.14 1.70 -3.17
N LEU A 47 -7.29 1.67 -1.84
CA LEU A 47 -7.76 0.51 -1.08
C LEU A 47 -9.13 0.02 -1.53
N ARG A 48 -10.07 0.94 -1.80
CA ARG A 48 -11.40 0.59 -2.33
C ARG A 48 -11.34 -0.05 -3.72
N LYS A 49 -10.39 0.33 -4.58
CA LYS A 49 -10.22 -0.29 -5.89
C LYS A 49 -9.59 -1.66 -5.75
N VAL A 50 -8.44 -1.75 -5.06
CA VAL A 50 -7.69 -3.00 -4.97
C VAL A 50 -8.37 -4.06 -4.12
N SER A 51 -9.20 -3.70 -3.12
CA SER A 51 -9.98 -4.67 -2.35
C SER A 51 -11.05 -5.38 -3.18
N GLY A 52 -11.48 -4.79 -4.30
CA GLY A 52 -12.37 -5.45 -5.26
C GLY A 52 -11.63 -6.38 -6.23
N TRP A 53 -10.30 -6.37 -6.24
CA TRP A 53 -9.46 -7.12 -7.17
C TRP A 53 -8.62 -8.19 -6.48
N TYR A 54 -8.22 -7.95 -5.23
CA TYR A 54 -7.24 -8.71 -4.50
C TYR A 54 -7.71 -9.02 -3.08
N THR A 55 -7.27 -10.16 -2.56
CA THR A 55 -7.21 -10.40 -1.12
C THR A 55 -6.12 -9.51 -0.53
N LEU A 56 -6.49 -8.57 0.35
CA LEU A 56 -5.54 -7.63 0.94
C LEU A 56 -4.95 -8.16 2.24
N VAL A 57 -3.62 -8.08 2.37
CA VAL A 57 -2.88 -8.42 3.59
C VAL A 57 -1.99 -7.24 3.95
N ILE A 58 -2.02 -6.83 5.22
CA ILE A 58 -1.01 -5.91 5.75
C ILE A 58 0.16 -6.75 6.27
N PHE A 59 1.36 -6.50 5.76
CA PHE A 59 2.59 -7.07 6.29
C PHE A 59 3.55 -5.93 6.65
N THR A 60 3.74 -5.67 7.93
CA THR A 60 4.55 -4.54 8.44
C THR A 60 5.69 -5.02 9.33
N ALA A 61 6.84 -4.33 9.26
CA ALA A 61 7.96 -4.53 10.19
C ALA A 61 7.77 -3.78 11.53
N SER A 62 6.58 -3.22 11.76
CA SER A 62 6.22 -2.54 13.02
C SER A 62 5.69 -3.52 14.05
N MET A 63 5.82 -3.16 15.33
CA MET A 63 5.20 -3.88 16.44
C MET A 63 3.68 -3.83 16.32
N GLN A 64 3.02 -4.92 16.71
CA GLN A 64 1.57 -5.05 16.63
C GLN A 64 0.84 -3.93 17.41
N GLU A 65 1.33 -3.58 18.60
CA GLU A 65 0.72 -2.59 19.50
C GLU A 65 0.62 -1.19 18.88
N TYR A 66 1.55 -0.85 18.00
CA TYR A 66 1.49 0.38 17.20
C TYR A 66 0.67 0.19 15.93
N ALA A 67 0.85 -0.93 15.23
CA ALA A 67 0.28 -1.14 13.90
C ALA A 67 -1.23 -1.34 13.93
N ASP A 68 -1.77 -2.11 14.89
CA ASP A 68 -3.20 -2.41 14.98
C ASP A 68 -4.09 -1.15 14.98
N PRO A 69 -3.90 -0.16 15.87
CA PRO A 69 -4.75 1.03 15.88
C PRO A 69 -4.63 1.87 14.60
N VAL A 70 -3.44 1.90 13.97
CA VAL A 70 -3.24 2.56 12.66
C VAL A 70 -4.02 1.84 11.57
N ILE A 71 -3.96 0.51 11.55
CA ILE A 71 -4.66 -0.34 10.57
C ILE A 71 -6.17 -0.23 10.78
N ASP A 72 -6.66 -0.20 12.02
CA ASP A 72 -8.08 -0.05 12.34
C ASP A 72 -8.62 1.30 11.86
N TRP A 73 -7.87 2.38 12.07
CA TRP A 73 -8.20 3.69 11.54
C TRP A 73 -8.15 3.73 10.00
N LEU A 74 -7.20 3.03 9.39
CA LEU A 74 -7.09 2.92 7.94
C LEU A 74 -8.25 2.13 7.34
N ASP A 75 -8.60 0.97 7.90
CA ASP A 75 -9.71 0.12 7.44
C ASP A 75 -11.06 0.79 7.69
N ALA A 76 -11.22 1.52 8.78
CA ALA A 76 -12.43 2.24 9.17
C ALA A 76 -13.68 1.35 9.22
N GLY A 77 -13.52 0.09 9.64
CA GLY A 77 -14.60 -0.90 9.78
C GLY A 77 -15.11 -1.46 8.45
N ARG A 78 -14.37 -1.27 7.35
CA ARG A 78 -14.71 -1.83 6.03
C ARG A 78 -14.49 -3.34 5.97
N GLY A 79 -13.61 -3.88 6.80
CA GLY A 79 -13.27 -5.30 6.81
C GLY A 79 -12.60 -5.77 5.51
N ILE A 80 -11.80 -4.90 4.87
CA ILE A 80 -11.18 -5.21 3.56
C ILE A 80 -9.88 -6.02 3.68
N LEU A 81 -9.37 -6.22 4.90
CA LEU A 81 -8.09 -6.87 5.17
C LEU A 81 -8.31 -8.31 5.65
N ALA A 82 -7.79 -9.29 4.90
CA ALA A 82 -7.93 -10.70 5.23
C ALA A 82 -6.94 -11.17 6.32
N LYS A 83 -5.77 -10.52 6.42
CA LYS A 83 -4.72 -10.88 7.37
C LYS A 83 -3.86 -9.65 7.74
N ARG A 84 -3.31 -9.68 8.95
CA ARG A 84 -2.29 -8.73 9.43
C ARG A 84 -1.08 -9.55 9.89
N LEU A 85 0.11 -9.18 9.41
CA LEU A 85 1.40 -9.74 9.78
C LEU A 85 2.28 -8.59 10.27
N PHE A 86 2.91 -8.79 11.43
CA PHE A 86 3.68 -7.78 12.14
C PHE A 86 5.16 -8.15 12.16
N ARG A 87 5.95 -7.39 12.92
CA ARG A 87 7.40 -7.58 13.05
C ARG A 87 7.80 -9.01 13.38
N GLU A 88 7.04 -9.68 14.24
CA GLU A 88 7.30 -11.05 14.69
C GLU A 88 7.16 -12.07 13.54
N SER A 89 6.46 -11.71 12.47
CA SER A 89 6.33 -12.51 11.25
C SER A 89 7.45 -12.26 10.23
N CYS A 90 8.29 -11.23 10.43
CA CYS A 90 9.41 -10.95 9.56
C CYS A 90 10.62 -11.85 9.90
N THR A 91 11.39 -12.23 8.88
CA THR A 91 12.73 -12.78 9.08
C THR A 91 13.71 -11.65 9.31
N VAL A 92 14.43 -11.68 10.44
CA VAL A 92 15.41 -10.66 10.80
C VAL A 92 16.79 -11.07 10.29
N LEU A 93 17.42 -10.20 9.48
CA LEU A 93 18.78 -10.39 9.01
C LEU A 93 19.81 -9.99 10.08
N SER A 94 21.05 -10.44 9.91
CA SER A 94 22.17 -10.08 10.80
C SER A 94 22.43 -8.56 10.89
N ASN A 95 22.08 -7.81 9.84
CA ASN A 95 22.17 -6.34 9.82
C ASN A 95 20.94 -5.64 10.43
N GLY A 96 20.00 -6.38 11.02
CA GLY A 96 18.77 -5.85 11.62
C GLY A 96 17.64 -5.53 10.62
N SER A 97 17.82 -5.81 9.33
CA SER A 97 16.75 -5.62 8.34
C SER A 97 15.67 -6.69 8.44
N TYR A 98 14.45 -6.32 8.06
CA TYR A 98 13.29 -7.22 8.08
C TYR A 98 12.90 -7.65 6.68
N ILE A 99 12.93 -8.96 6.44
CA ILE A 99 12.42 -9.61 5.22
C ILE A 99 11.00 -10.11 5.47
N LYS A 100 10.16 -10.00 4.44
CA LYS A 100 8.76 -10.46 4.44
C LYS A 100 8.64 -11.68 3.53
N ASP A 101 8.59 -12.86 4.15
CA ASP A 101 8.39 -14.12 3.43
C ASP A 101 6.96 -14.25 2.93
N LEU A 102 6.77 -14.20 1.61
CA LEU A 102 5.45 -14.27 0.98
C LEU A 102 4.81 -15.66 1.08
N SER A 103 5.58 -16.71 1.36
CA SER A 103 5.05 -18.06 1.59
C SER A 103 4.15 -18.15 2.83
N LEU A 104 4.26 -17.20 3.77
CA LEU A 104 3.36 -17.07 4.92
C LEU A 104 1.94 -16.59 4.54
N ILE A 105 1.75 -16.16 3.29
CA ILE A 105 0.51 -15.64 2.73
C ILE A 105 -0.03 -16.56 1.64
N GLU A 106 0.82 -16.95 0.69
CA GLU A 106 0.43 -17.76 -0.47
C GLU A 106 1.60 -18.69 -0.86
N GLU A 107 1.31 -19.98 -1.01
CA GLU A 107 2.30 -20.99 -1.40
C GLU A 107 2.63 -20.86 -2.89
N ASP A 108 1.61 -20.60 -3.73
CA ASP A 108 1.80 -20.35 -5.15
C ASP A 108 2.23 -18.89 -5.40
N LEU A 109 3.55 -18.68 -5.39
CA LEU A 109 4.15 -17.37 -5.62
C LEU A 109 3.82 -16.76 -6.99
N SER A 110 3.18 -17.47 -7.93
CA SER A 110 2.68 -16.85 -9.16
C SER A 110 1.47 -15.93 -8.93
N ARG A 111 0.85 -15.99 -7.74
CA ARG A 111 -0.44 -15.34 -7.41
C ARG A 111 -0.37 -14.24 -6.35
N VAL A 112 0.82 -13.92 -5.86
CA VAL A 112 1.04 -12.93 -4.80
C VAL A 112 2.03 -11.87 -5.25
N CYS A 113 1.81 -10.61 -4.88
CA CYS A 113 2.78 -9.54 -5.05
C CYS A 113 2.83 -8.67 -3.80
N LEU A 114 3.97 -8.05 -3.53
CA LEU A 114 4.19 -7.19 -2.37
C LEU A 114 4.52 -5.77 -2.81
N ILE A 115 3.72 -4.81 -2.39
CA ILE A 115 4.01 -3.39 -2.54
C ILE A 115 4.78 -2.92 -1.31
N ASP A 116 6.03 -2.49 -1.50
CA ASP A 116 6.88 -2.03 -0.39
C ASP A 116 7.86 -0.96 -0.86
N ASN A 117 8.16 -0.01 0.02
CA ASN A 117 9.12 1.05 -0.25
C ASN A 117 10.56 0.67 0.08
N SER A 118 10.79 -0.54 0.60
CA SER A 118 12.10 -1.06 0.95
C SER A 118 12.41 -2.33 0.15
N PRO A 119 13.35 -2.30 -0.81
CA PRO A 119 13.74 -3.48 -1.58
C PRO A 119 14.17 -4.68 -0.75
N ILE A 120 14.80 -4.43 0.41
CA ILE A 120 15.20 -5.51 1.32
C ILE A 120 14.01 -6.32 1.85
N SER A 121 12.82 -5.72 1.94
CA SER A 121 11.65 -6.41 2.47
C SER A 121 11.16 -7.54 1.58
N TYR A 122 11.46 -7.51 0.27
CA TYR A 122 11.10 -8.55 -0.68
C TYR A 122 12.33 -9.21 -1.34
N SER A 123 13.51 -9.11 -0.74
CA SER A 123 14.76 -9.59 -1.37
C SER A 123 14.81 -11.10 -1.62
N ILE A 124 13.99 -11.91 -0.93
CA ILE A 124 13.88 -13.36 -1.20
C ILE A 124 12.80 -13.69 -2.24
N ASN A 125 11.96 -12.71 -2.60
CA ASN A 125 10.90 -12.83 -3.59
C ASN A 125 10.92 -11.61 -4.54
N GLU A 126 12.10 -11.25 -5.07
CA GLU A 126 12.29 -10.00 -5.82
C GLU A 126 11.32 -9.85 -7.01
N ALA A 127 11.05 -10.95 -7.72
CA ALA A 127 10.14 -10.97 -8.86
C ALA A 127 8.66 -10.72 -8.49
N ASN A 128 8.32 -10.77 -7.20
CA ASN A 128 6.99 -10.47 -6.66
C ASN A 128 6.89 -9.03 -6.11
N GLY A 129 8.02 -8.32 -6.05
CA GLY A 129 8.10 -6.97 -5.51
C GLY A 129 7.53 -5.91 -6.45
N ILE A 130 6.76 -4.99 -5.89
CA ILE A 130 6.33 -3.75 -6.51
C ILE A 130 6.94 -2.60 -5.71
N PRO A 131 8.03 -1.98 -6.19
CA PRO A 131 8.59 -0.83 -5.50
C PRO A 131 7.57 0.31 -5.52
N ILE A 132 7.48 1.02 -4.40
CA ILE A 132 6.79 2.30 -4.30
C ILE A 132 7.68 3.27 -3.57
N GLU A 133 7.67 4.54 -3.94
CA GLU A 133 8.49 5.54 -3.27
C GLU A 133 8.04 5.73 -1.83
N GLY A 134 9.00 5.97 -0.92
CA GLY A 134 8.70 6.40 0.44
C GLY A 134 7.96 7.74 0.44
N TRP A 135 7.07 7.94 1.41
CA TRP A 135 6.26 9.16 1.48
C TRP A 135 6.49 9.91 2.79
N THR A 136 6.74 11.22 2.68
CA THR A 136 7.07 12.11 3.82
C THR A 136 6.17 13.34 3.86
N HIS A 137 4.85 13.13 3.77
CA HIS A 137 3.80 14.17 3.91
C HIS A 137 3.56 15.07 2.68
N ASP A 138 4.11 14.74 1.52
CA ASP A 138 3.82 15.46 0.28
C ASP A 138 2.30 15.34 -0.06
N PRO A 139 1.55 16.46 -0.08
CA PRO A 139 0.13 16.43 -0.41
C PRO A 139 -0.17 16.28 -1.92
N SER A 140 0.85 16.39 -2.78
CA SER A 140 0.76 16.16 -4.23
C SER A 140 1.24 14.77 -4.67
N ASP A 141 1.57 13.89 -3.73
CA ASP A 141 1.95 12.51 -4.03
C ASP A 141 0.82 11.77 -4.76
N GLU A 142 1.14 11.17 -5.91
CA GLU A 142 0.20 10.38 -6.73
C GLU A 142 0.62 8.91 -6.87
N ALA A 143 1.70 8.48 -6.20
CA ALA A 143 2.32 7.16 -6.42
C ALA A 143 1.35 5.97 -6.24
N LEU A 144 0.36 6.09 -5.34
CA LEU A 144 -0.67 5.06 -5.18
C LEU A 144 -1.60 4.95 -6.41
N LEU A 145 -1.90 6.06 -7.08
CA LEU A 145 -2.68 6.06 -8.31
C LEU A 145 -1.91 5.39 -9.45
N ASP A 146 -0.61 5.67 -9.56
CA ASP A 146 0.26 5.13 -10.61
C ASP A 146 0.38 3.60 -10.57
N LEU A 147 0.15 3.00 -9.39
CA LEU A 147 0.11 1.55 -9.25
C LEU A 147 -1.18 0.90 -9.80
N LEU A 148 -2.29 1.64 -9.87
CA LEU A 148 -3.59 1.06 -10.22
C LEU A 148 -3.62 0.39 -11.61
N PRO A 149 -3.08 0.99 -12.70
CA PRO A 149 -3.09 0.34 -14.02
C PRO A 149 -2.28 -0.96 -14.04
N VAL A 150 -1.15 -1.00 -13.31
CA VAL A 150 -0.32 -2.20 -13.23
C VAL A 150 -1.05 -3.30 -12.46
N LEU A 151 -1.59 -2.96 -11.29
CA LEU A 151 -2.38 -3.91 -10.48
C LEU A 151 -3.59 -4.39 -11.26
N ASP A 152 -4.30 -3.52 -11.98
CA ASP A 152 -5.43 -3.95 -12.81
C ASP A 152 -5.00 -4.95 -13.90
N SER A 153 -3.86 -4.70 -14.55
CA SER A 153 -3.32 -5.60 -15.58
C SER A 153 -2.90 -6.97 -15.04
N LEU A 154 -2.31 -7.00 -13.84
CA LEU A 154 -1.83 -8.24 -13.21
C LEU A 154 -2.95 -9.24 -12.92
N ARG A 155 -4.20 -8.78 -12.73
CA ARG A 155 -5.39 -9.62 -12.49
C ARG A 155 -5.63 -10.66 -13.58
N PHE A 156 -5.16 -10.39 -14.79
CA PHE A 156 -5.37 -11.24 -15.96
C PHE A 156 -4.16 -12.12 -16.29
N THR A 157 -3.12 -12.07 -15.45
CA THR A 157 -1.89 -12.84 -15.65
C THR A 157 -1.96 -14.16 -14.89
N LYS A 158 -1.39 -15.22 -15.47
CA LYS A 158 -1.24 -16.51 -14.77
C LYS A 158 -0.10 -16.49 -13.75
N ASP A 159 0.88 -15.61 -13.95
CA ASP A 159 2.05 -15.49 -13.09
C ASP A 159 2.49 -14.03 -13.07
N VAL A 160 2.25 -13.35 -11.94
CA VAL A 160 2.55 -11.92 -11.78
C VAL A 160 4.03 -11.62 -12.01
N ARG A 161 4.91 -12.58 -11.70
CA ARG A 161 6.36 -12.42 -11.82
C ARG A 161 6.81 -12.27 -13.26
N ARG A 162 6.05 -12.81 -14.22
CA ARG A 162 6.35 -12.65 -15.65
C ARG A 162 6.16 -11.22 -16.13
N VAL A 163 5.24 -10.48 -15.53
CA VAL A 163 5.01 -9.07 -15.88
C VAL A 163 5.90 -8.17 -15.04
N LEU A 164 5.98 -8.42 -13.73
CA LEU A 164 6.80 -7.65 -12.81
C LEU A 164 8.30 -7.77 -13.12
N GLY A 165 8.77 -8.95 -13.56
CA GLY A 165 10.16 -9.18 -13.95
C GLY A 165 10.61 -8.45 -15.21
N LEU A 166 9.69 -7.96 -16.05
CA LEU A 166 10.03 -7.15 -17.24
C LEU A 166 10.57 -5.76 -16.86
N ARG A 167 10.36 -5.32 -15.61
CA ARG A 167 10.83 -4.04 -15.08
C ARG A 167 12.36 -3.90 -15.10
N GLY A 168 13.10 -4.98 -15.27
CA GLY A 168 14.57 -4.97 -15.43
C GLY A 168 15.09 -4.32 -16.71
N PHE A 169 14.25 -3.95 -17.68
CA PHE A 169 14.70 -3.40 -18.97
C PHE A 169 14.63 -1.87 -19.12
N SER A 170 14.15 -1.11 -18.11
CA SER A 170 13.92 0.35 -18.26
C SER A 170 14.52 1.24 -17.17
N LEU A 171 15.41 0.73 -16.31
CA LEU A 171 16.12 1.55 -15.31
C LEU A 171 17.64 1.61 -15.55
N LEU A 172 18.10 1.21 -16.74
CA LEU A 172 19.48 1.43 -17.22
C LEU A 172 19.44 2.26 -18.52
N SER A 173 18.99 3.51 -18.42
CA SER A 173 19.16 4.54 -19.45
C SER A 173 19.08 5.92 -18.81
#